data_AF-A0A7S2KKU6-F1
#
_entry.id   AF-A0A7S2KKU6-F1
#
_cell.length_a   1.000
_cell.length_b   1.000
_cell.length_c   1.000
_cell.angle_alpha   90.00
_cell.angle_beta   90.00
_cell.angle_gamma   90.00
#
_symmetry.space_group_name_H-M   'P 1'
#
loop_
_entity.id
_entity.type
_entity.pdbx_description
1 polymer ?
#
loop_
_entity_poly.entity_id
_entity_poly.type
_entity_poly.pdbx_seq_one_letter_code
_entity_poly.pdbx_strand_id
1 'polypeptide(L)'
;NEKSDRCTLLFDKMKPLFQSLLLSGNNTCQNKALLARIWADRDMFPKLSQWIVGGDGWAYDIGYGGLDHVEAFQSNDVNVLVVDTEMYSNTGGQSSKATPIGASVMFAKGGKSQKKKNIGSIFMTYEHCYVASVCLSNQSQLVQALVEA
;
A
#
# COMPACT_ATOMS: atom_id res chain seq x y z
N ASN A 1 -14.77 13.07 7.00
CA ASN A 1 -13.29 13.24 7.04
C ASN A 1 -12.74 13.49 8.44
N GLU A 2 -13.31 12.90 9.49
CA GLU A 2 -12.88 13.14 10.90
C GLU A 2 -12.46 11.84 11.62
N LYS A 3 -12.46 10.70 10.90
CA LYS A 3 -12.17 9.38 11.46
C LYS A 3 -10.76 8.88 11.19
N SER A 4 -10.05 9.35 10.17
CA SER A 4 -8.90 8.59 9.64
C SER A 4 -7.67 8.59 10.54
N ASP A 5 -7.56 9.48 11.53
CA ASP A 5 -6.38 9.42 12.40
C ASP A 5 -6.57 9.96 13.83
N ARG A 6 -7.56 9.44 14.54
CA ARG A 6 -7.72 9.75 15.98
C ARG A 6 -6.48 9.35 16.78
N CYS A 7 -5.76 8.31 16.38
CA CYS A 7 -4.55 7.85 17.06
C CYS A 7 -3.42 8.87 16.93
N THR A 8 -3.11 9.34 15.71
CA THR A 8 -2.09 10.38 15.52
C THR A 8 -2.51 11.71 16.13
N LEU A 9 -3.79 12.10 16.02
CA LEU A 9 -4.30 13.31 16.67
C LEU A 9 -4.15 13.25 18.20
N LEU A 10 -4.47 12.10 18.80
CA LEU A 10 -4.31 11.87 20.23
C LEU A 10 -2.82 11.89 20.60
N PHE A 11 -1.97 11.23 19.80
CA PHE A 11 -0.53 11.20 19.99
C PHE A 11 0.09 12.60 19.95
N ASP A 12 -0.26 13.43 18.96
CA ASP A 12 0.23 14.80 18.82
C ASP A 12 -0.16 15.65 20.04
N LYS A 13 -1.36 15.45 20.58
CA LYS A 13 -1.81 16.11 21.83
C LYS A 13 -1.12 15.57 23.07
N MET A 14 -0.82 14.28 23.12
CA MET A 14 -0.14 13.64 24.25
C MET A 14 1.34 13.97 24.31
N LYS A 15 2.00 14.15 23.15
CA LYS A 15 3.44 14.40 23.05
C LYS A 15 3.95 15.55 23.94
N PRO A 16 3.37 16.78 23.93
CA PRO A 16 3.82 17.86 24.82
C PRO A 16 3.54 17.57 26.30
N LEU A 17 2.47 16.83 26.62
CA LEU A 17 2.12 16.45 27.99
C LEU A 17 3.09 15.41 28.56
N PHE A 18 3.51 14.45 27.74
CA PHE A 18 4.53 13.46 28.14
C PHE A 18 5.87 14.13 28.40
N GLN A 19 6.26 15.09 27.56
CA GLN A 19 7.50 15.82 27.74
C GLN A 19 7.52 16.64 29.03
N SER A 20 6.40 17.29 29.38
CA SER A 20 6.29 18.02 30.66
C SER A 20 6.29 17.08 31.87
N LEU A 21 5.62 15.92 31.78
CA LEU A 21 5.61 14.88 32.82
C LEU A 21 7.00 14.29 33.08
N LEU A 22 7.79 14.03 32.04
CA LEU A 22 9.16 13.52 32.16
C LEU A 22 10.10 14.51 32.87
N LEU A 23 9.90 15.81 32.65
CA LEU A 23 10.67 16.89 33.27
C LEU A 23 10.21 17.21 34.70
N SER A 24 8.94 16.92 35.04
CA SER A 24 8.39 17.15 36.37
C SER A 24 8.98 16.18 37.42
N GLY A 25 9.49 16.74 38.52
CA GLY A 25 10.19 15.99 39.59
C GLY A 25 9.29 15.23 40.57
N ASN A 26 7.97 15.28 40.42
CA ASN A 26 6.99 14.72 41.38
C ASN A 26 6.67 13.23 41.19
N ASN A 27 7.34 12.55 40.24
CA ASN A 27 7.06 11.14 39.93
C ASN A 27 7.96 10.19 40.73
N THR A 28 7.40 9.08 41.21
CA THR A 28 8.17 7.98 41.81
C THR A 28 9.19 7.43 40.79
N CYS A 29 10.29 6.86 41.28
CA CYS A 29 11.37 6.31 40.44
C CYS A 29 10.89 5.25 39.43
N GLN A 30 9.93 4.41 39.83
CA GLN A 30 9.32 3.40 38.96
C GLN A 30 8.47 4.03 37.83
N ASN A 31 7.68 5.07 38.14
CA ASN A 31 6.86 5.77 37.15
C ASN A 31 7.72 6.51 36.12
N LYS A 32 8.84 7.10 36.55
CA LYS A 32 9.77 7.79 35.64
C LYS A 32 10.42 6.82 34.64
N ALA A 33 10.79 5.62 35.08
CA ALA A 33 11.35 4.59 34.22
C ALA A 33 10.34 4.07 33.18
N LEU A 34 9.09 3.83 33.60
CA LEU A 34 8.01 3.40 32.69
C LEU A 34 7.69 4.48 31.65
N LEU A 35 7.55 5.74 32.09
CA LEU A 35 7.29 6.87 31.19
C LEU A 35 8.42 7.07 30.17
N ALA A 36 9.68 6.90 30.57
CA ALA A 36 10.82 6.98 29.66
C ALA A 36 10.78 5.87 28.59
N ARG A 37 10.34 4.66 28.95
CA ARG A 37 10.17 3.55 27.99
C ARG A 37 9.03 3.82 27.01
N ILE A 38 7.87 4.24 27.51
CA ILE A 38 6.73 4.64 26.67
C ILE A 38 7.13 5.77 25.71
N TRP A 39 7.93 6.72 26.17
CA TRP A 39 8.45 7.81 25.34
C TRP A 39 9.49 7.34 24.30
N ALA A 40 10.29 6.33 24.62
CA ALA A 40 11.23 5.73 23.68
C ALA A 40 10.50 5.04 22.52
N ASP A 41 9.39 4.36 22.81
CA ASP A 41 8.59 3.59 21.84
C ASP A 41 7.51 4.44 21.14
N ARG A 42 7.55 5.77 21.29
CA ARG A 42 6.49 6.69 20.83
C ARG A 42 6.20 6.64 19.33
N ASP A 43 7.16 6.21 18.53
CA ASP A 43 7.02 6.11 17.07
C ASP A 43 6.07 4.96 16.66
N MET A 44 5.68 4.10 17.61
CA MET A 44 4.71 3.01 17.41
C MET A 44 3.25 3.44 17.62
N PHE A 45 2.98 4.65 18.10
CA PHE A 45 1.61 5.11 18.37
C PHE A 45 0.79 5.47 17.12
N PRO A 46 1.36 6.12 16.09
CA PRO A 46 0.65 6.31 14.82
C PRO A 46 0.35 4.98 14.15
N LYS A 47 -0.85 4.82 13.58
CA LYS A 47 -1.13 3.66 12.73
C LYS A 47 -0.31 3.78 11.45
N LEU A 48 0.51 2.79 11.15
CA LEU A 48 1.27 2.74 9.90
C LEU A 48 0.35 2.35 8.74
N SER A 49 0.48 3.06 7.61
CA SER A 49 -0.13 2.67 6.34
C SER A 49 0.91 1.88 5.54
N GLN A 50 0.69 0.59 5.37
CA GLN A 50 1.62 -0.29 4.65
C GLN A 50 1.32 -0.25 3.16
N TRP A 51 2.31 0.15 2.36
CA TRP A 51 2.21 0.18 0.89
C TRP A 51 3.15 -0.83 0.25
N ILE A 52 2.63 -1.57 -0.73
CA ILE A 52 3.37 -2.47 -1.60
C ILE A 52 3.27 -1.90 -3.01
N VAL A 53 4.40 -1.44 -3.54
CA VAL A 53 4.44 -0.74 -4.84
C VAL A 53 5.30 -1.53 -5.81
N GLY A 54 4.79 -1.75 -7.01
CA GLY A 54 5.54 -2.42 -8.06
C GLY A 54 4.93 -2.25 -9.45
N GLY A 55 5.70 -2.61 -10.47
CA GLY A 55 5.25 -2.56 -11.86
C GLY A 55 4.40 -3.76 -12.27
N ASP A 56 3.88 -3.73 -13.49
CA ASP A 56 3.08 -4.84 -14.03
C ASP A 56 3.84 -6.17 -14.09
N GLY A 57 5.13 -6.17 -14.39
CA GLY A 57 5.91 -7.41 -14.42
C GLY A 57 6.07 -8.12 -13.09
N TRP A 58 6.01 -7.38 -11.98
CA TRP A 58 5.94 -7.98 -10.65
C TRP A 58 4.53 -8.53 -10.39
N ALA A 59 3.50 -7.69 -10.50
CA ALA A 59 2.15 -8.04 -10.09
C ALA A 59 1.47 -9.09 -10.98
N TYR A 60 1.74 -9.09 -12.28
CA TYR A 60 1.07 -9.97 -13.24
C TYR A 60 1.80 -11.30 -13.46
N ASP A 61 3.12 -11.29 -13.29
CA ASP A 61 4.01 -12.41 -13.62
C ASP A 61 4.69 -13.01 -12.40
N ILE A 62 5.90 -12.57 -12.06
CA ILE A 62 6.76 -13.29 -11.09
C ILE A 62 6.25 -13.20 -9.64
N GLY A 63 5.65 -12.07 -9.27
CA GLY A 63 5.13 -11.81 -7.93
C GLY A 63 3.66 -12.17 -7.75
N TYR A 64 2.96 -12.57 -8.80
CA TYR A 64 1.51 -12.78 -8.76
C TYR A 64 1.07 -13.80 -7.70
N GLY A 65 1.76 -14.93 -7.57
CA GLY A 65 1.39 -15.94 -6.57
C GLY A 65 1.55 -15.47 -5.13
N GLY A 66 2.55 -14.61 -4.86
CA GLY A 66 2.70 -13.99 -3.54
C GLY A 66 1.67 -12.90 -3.29
N LEU A 67 1.37 -12.09 -4.30
CA LEU A 67 0.33 -11.07 -4.23
C LEU A 67 -1.05 -11.68 -3.98
N ASP A 68 -1.39 -12.74 -4.72
CA ASP A 68 -2.63 -13.50 -4.51
C ASP A 68 -2.74 -14.06 -3.09
N HIS A 69 -1.66 -14.61 -2.56
CA HIS A 69 -1.63 -15.08 -1.19
C HIS A 69 -1.86 -13.95 -0.18
N VAL A 70 -1.23 -12.78 -0.36
CA VAL A 70 -1.41 -11.63 0.54
C VAL A 70 -2.85 -11.12 0.52
N GLU A 71 -3.44 -10.95 -0.67
CA GLU A 71 -4.82 -10.46 -0.84
C GLU A 71 -5.87 -11.46 -0.35
N ALA A 72 -5.60 -12.76 -0.41
CA ALA A 72 -6.53 -13.79 0.05
C ALA A 72 -6.79 -13.75 1.57
N PHE A 73 -5.88 -13.21 2.39
CA PHE A 73 -6.08 -13.10 3.84
C PHE A 73 -6.74 -11.77 4.23
N GLN A 74 -7.98 -11.87 4.70
CA GLN A 74 -8.77 -10.73 5.18
C GLN A 74 -8.11 -9.94 6.34
N SER A 75 -7.24 -10.55 7.12
CA SER A 75 -6.54 -9.88 8.23
C SER A 75 -5.42 -8.95 7.79
N ASN A 76 -5.02 -8.99 6.52
CA ASN A 76 -3.96 -8.14 5.99
C ASN A 76 -4.53 -6.77 5.64
N ASP A 77 -4.10 -5.75 6.38
CA ASP A 77 -4.41 -4.34 6.12
C ASP A 77 -3.22 -3.71 5.36
N VAL A 78 -3.21 -3.90 4.03
CA VAL A 78 -2.14 -3.46 3.14
C VAL A 78 -2.71 -2.77 1.90
N ASN A 79 -1.97 -1.79 1.39
CA ASN A 79 -2.31 -1.08 0.15
C ASN A 79 -1.37 -1.54 -0.96
N VAL A 80 -1.92 -2.03 -2.08
CA VAL A 80 -1.11 -2.44 -3.23
C VAL A 80 -1.30 -1.48 -4.39
N LEU A 81 -0.20 -0.85 -4.82
CA LEU A 81 -0.18 0.01 -6.00
C LEU A 81 0.60 -0.65 -7.14
N VAL A 82 -0.13 -1.07 -8.16
CA VAL A 82 0.44 -1.61 -9.40
C VAL A 82 0.56 -0.49 -10.43
N VAL A 83 1.79 -0.11 -10.75
CA VAL A 83 2.08 0.84 -11.83
C VAL A 83 2.17 0.08 -13.15
N ASP A 84 1.04 -0.02 -13.84
CA ASP A 84 0.90 -0.84 -15.05
C ASP A 84 1.43 -0.10 -16.28
N THR A 85 2.62 -0.49 -16.74
CA THR A 85 3.23 0.03 -17.98
C THR A 85 3.03 -0.89 -19.18
N GLU A 86 2.31 -2.01 -18.98
CA GLU A 86 2.01 -3.05 -19.97
C GLU A 86 3.23 -3.72 -20.62
N MET A 87 4.42 -3.53 -20.04
CA MET A 87 5.68 -4.15 -20.47
C MET A 87 6.71 -4.07 -19.34
N TYR A 88 7.77 -4.87 -19.43
CA TYR A 88 8.90 -4.74 -18.51
C TYR A 88 9.75 -3.54 -18.90
N SER A 89 9.31 -2.36 -18.47
CA SER A 89 9.90 -1.07 -18.87
C SER A 89 11.38 -0.98 -18.53
N ASN A 90 11.79 -1.45 -17.34
CA ASN A 90 13.18 -1.36 -16.89
C ASN A 90 14.16 -2.23 -17.71
N THR A 91 13.71 -3.35 -18.27
CA THR A 91 14.58 -4.32 -18.98
C THR A 91 14.48 -4.21 -20.50
N GLY A 92 14.09 -3.03 -21.00
CA GLY A 92 14.04 -2.73 -22.43
C GLY A 92 12.72 -3.10 -23.11
N GLY A 93 11.61 -3.14 -22.38
CA GLY A 93 10.27 -3.30 -22.96
C GLY A 93 9.98 -4.74 -23.40
N GLN A 94 10.14 -5.69 -22.47
CA GLN A 94 9.78 -7.10 -22.70
C GLN A 94 8.29 -7.33 -22.48
N SER A 95 7.70 -8.31 -23.19
CA SER A 95 6.31 -8.68 -23.01
C SER A 95 6.03 -9.18 -21.59
N SER A 96 4.94 -8.69 -21.00
CA SER A 96 4.37 -9.15 -19.72
C SER A 96 2.99 -9.77 -19.94
N LYS A 97 2.43 -10.43 -18.91
CA LYS A 97 1.01 -10.82 -18.93
C LYS A 97 0.06 -9.62 -18.95
N ALA A 98 0.53 -8.43 -18.60
CA ALA A 98 -0.22 -7.18 -18.70
C ALA A 98 -0.21 -6.56 -20.11
N THR A 99 0.71 -6.95 -20.99
CA THR A 99 0.76 -6.46 -22.38
C THR A 99 -0.58 -6.71 -23.11
N PRO A 100 -1.16 -5.75 -23.84
CA PRO A 100 -2.42 -5.93 -24.55
C PRO A 100 -2.23 -6.78 -25.82
N ILE A 101 -3.35 -7.29 -26.34
CA ILE A 101 -3.34 -8.05 -27.60
C ILE A 101 -2.87 -7.16 -28.76
N GLY A 102 -2.01 -7.69 -29.63
CA GLY A 102 -1.49 -6.99 -30.80
C GLY A 102 -0.33 -6.03 -30.51
N ALA A 103 0.01 -5.74 -29.25
CA ALA A 103 1.17 -4.89 -28.94
C ALA A 103 2.48 -5.57 -29.35
N SER A 104 3.34 -4.81 -30.03
CA SER A 104 4.67 -5.25 -30.46
C SER A 104 5.72 -4.79 -29.46
N VAL A 105 6.28 -5.76 -28.73
CA VAL A 105 7.29 -5.56 -27.68
C VAL A 105 8.37 -6.66 -27.79
N MET A 106 9.45 -6.58 -27.02
CA MET A 106 10.45 -7.66 -27.03
C MET A 106 9.82 -8.99 -26.58
N PHE A 107 10.16 -10.07 -27.27
CA PHE A 107 9.50 -11.39 -27.19
C PHE A 107 8.07 -11.47 -27.73
N ALA A 108 7.51 -10.39 -28.28
CA ALA A 108 6.24 -10.36 -28.99
C ALA A 108 6.28 -9.45 -30.22
N LYS A 109 7.35 -9.56 -31.04
CA LYS A 109 7.55 -8.68 -32.22
C LYS A 109 6.42 -8.78 -33.26
N GLY A 110 5.81 -9.96 -33.40
CA GLY A 110 4.63 -10.19 -34.25
C GLY A 110 3.30 -9.73 -33.64
N GLY A 111 3.34 -9.00 -32.52
CA GLY A 111 2.18 -8.71 -31.70
C GLY A 111 1.89 -9.83 -30.70
N LYS A 112 1.50 -9.47 -29.48
CA LYS A 112 1.08 -10.47 -28.48
C LYS A 112 -0.25 -11.10 -28.90
N SER A 113 -0.29 -12.43 -28.97
CA SER A 113 -1.50 -13.17 -29.38
C SER A 113 -2.55 -13.28 -28.27
N GLN A 114 -2.12 -13.27 -27.00
CA GLN A 114 -2.98 -13.42 -25.84
C GLN A 114 -3.51 -12.08 -25.34
N LYS A 115 -4.73 -12.07 -24.80
CA LYS A 115 -5.31 -10.89 -24.15
C LYS A 115 -4.54 -10.53 -22.88
N LYS A 116 -4.66 -9.27 -22.47
CA LYS A 116 -4.20 -8.80 -21.16
C LYS A 116 -4.88 -9.61 -20.06
N LYS A 117 -4.10 -10.16 -19.12
CA LYS A 117 -4.65 -10.80 -17.92
C LYS A 117 -5.38 -9.75 -17.10
N ASN A 118 -6.61 -10.00 -16.66
CA ASN A 118 -7.35 -9.03 -15.86
C ASN A 118 -7.21 -9.36 -14.36
N ILE A 119 -6.14 -8.88 -13.73
CA ILE A 119 -5.90 -9.15 -12.29
C ILE A 119 -6.94 -8.48 -11.39
N GLY A 120 -7.49 -7.33 -11.81
CA GLY A 120 -8.55 -6.66 -11.06
C GLY A 120 -9.81 -7.54 -10.97
N SER A 121 -10.23 -8.15 -12.08
CA SER A 121 -11.33 -9.12 -12.06
C SER A 121 -11.04 -10.37 -11.25
N ILE A 122 -9.79 -10.81 -11.17
CA ILE A 122 -9.42 -11.95 -10.33
C ILE A 122 -9.53 -11.56 -8.84
N PHE A 123 -8.98 -10.42 -8.44
CA PHE A 123 -9.06 -9.99 -7.03
C PHE A 123 -10.47 -9.60 -6.61
N MET A 124 -11.33 -9.13 -7.52
CA MET A 124 -12.75 -8.94 -7.25
C MET A 124 -13.51 -10.25 -6.94
N THR A 125 -12.91 -11.42 -7.17
CA THR A 125 -13.50 -12.70 -6.72
C THR A 125 -13.36 -12.90 -5.21
N TYR A 126 -12.41 -12.21 -4.57
CA TYR A 126 -12.34 -12.11 -3.11
C TYR A 126 -13.29 -11.00 -2.65
N GLU A 127 -14.33 -11.36 -1.90
CA GLU A 127 -15.40 -10.45 -1.48
C GLU A 127 -14.91 -9.27 -0.62
N HIS A 128 -13.76 -9.42 0.03
CA HIS A 128 -13.19 -8.45 0.96
C HIS A 128 -12.11 -7.54 0.34
N CYS A 129 -11.68 -7.79 -0.90
CA CYS A 129 -10.63 -6.99 -1.54
C CYS A 129 -11.24 -5.73 -2.19
N TYR A 130 -10.76 -4.54 -1.80
CA TYR A 130 -11.04 -3.31 -2.54
C TYR A 130 -10.17 -3.26 -3.79
N VAL A 131 -10.80 -3.13 -4.96
CA VAL A 131 -10.10 -3.08 -6.25
C VAL A 131 -10.52 -1.83 -7.02
N ALA A 132 -9.54 -1.02 -7.40
CA ALA A 132 -9.76 0.15 -8.25
C ALA A 132 -8.79 0.15 -9.44
N SER A 133 -9.31 0.54 -10.61
CA SER A 133 -8.50 0.87 -11.79
C SER A 133 -8.58 2.37 -12.02
N VAL A 134 -7.43 3.02 -12.11
CA VAL A 134 -7.31 4.49 -12.12
C VAL A 134 -6.42 4.95 -13.27
N CYS A 135 -6.60 6.20 -13.69
CA CYS A 135 -5.71 6.84 -14.66
C CYS A 135 -5.53 8.31 -14.28
N LEU A 136 -4.30 8.83 -14.40
CA LEU A 136 -3.95 10.21 -14.07
C LEU A 136 -4.76 11.26 -14.85
N SER A 137 -5.32 10.90 -16.03
CA SER A 137 -6.18 11.79 -16.79
C SER A 137 -7.48 12.15 -16.05
N ASN A 138 -7.94 11.29 -15.13
CA ASN A 138 -9.07 11.56 -14.24
C ASN A 138 -8.58 11.66 -12.79
N GLN A 139 -8.01 12.83 -12.46
CA GLN A 139 -7.39 13.08 -11.16
C GLN A 139 -8.38 12.94 -9.99
N SER A 140 -9.63 13.34 -10.18
CA SER A 140 -10.65 13.25 -9.13
C SER A 140 -10.94 11.79 -8.75
N GLN A 141 -11.09 10.90 -9.75
CA GLN A 141 -11.31 9.49 -9.52
C GLN A 141 -10.08 8.81 -8.91
N LEU A 142 -8.87 9.19 -9.33
CA LEU A 142 -7.63 8.70 -8.74
C LEU A 142 -7.54 9.03 -7.25
N VAL A 143 -7.77 10.29 -6.87
CA VAL A 143 -7.72 10.72 -5.46
C VAL A 143 -8.79 10.01 -4.64
N GLN A 144 -9.99 9.87 -5.19
CA GLN A 144 -11.06 9.15 -4.51
C GLN A 144 -10.68 7.69 -4.23
N ALA A 145 -10.18 6.96 -5.25
CA ALA A 145 -9.77 5.57 -5.10
C ALA A 145 -8.64 5.39 -4.08
N LEU A 146 -7.67 6.33 -4.03
CA LEU A 146 -6.57 6.29 -3.07
C LEU A 146 -6.99 6.60 -1.62
N VAL A 147 -8.12 7.29 -1.42
CA VAL A 147 -8.66 7.61 -0.09
C VAL A 147 -9.61 6.53 0.40
N GLU A 148 -10.28 5.83 -0.52
CA GLU A 148 -11.20 4.74 -0.20
C GLU A 148 -10.50 3.39 0.04
N ALA A 149 -9.36 3.16 -0.64
CA ALA A 149 -8.46 2.05 -0.35
C ALA A 149 -7.82 2.20 1.04
#